data_AF-A0A496RUT2-F1
#
_entry.id   AF-A0A496RUT2-F1
#
_cell.length_a   1.000
_cell.length_b   1.000
_cell.length_c   1.000
_cell.angle_alpha   90.00
_cell.angle_beta   90.00
_cell.angle_gamma   90.00
#
_symmetry.space_group_name_H-M   'P 1'
#
loop_
_entity.id
_entity.type
_entity.pdbx_description
1 polymer ?
#
loop_
_entity_poly.entity_id
_entity_poly.type
_entity_poly.pdbx_seq_one_letter_code
_entity_poly.pdbx_strand_id
1 'polypeptide(L)'
;MRSDSKGFFWEDIPKEKGAAGRTYVQPPIPDTGWTTPTELPNLSAAKILSIDTETYDPRLLTHGPGWSRNDGHIIGFSVCTEDWHRWYFPIRHEIEPECNLDPVSILRWANDYLSNPLQPKIGANIMYDIGWFRHEGVLVKGPCIDIQFAEALIDESKFSYSLDSIAKKYVDSGKDTNLLYQWCADYYGGKPNNSQGKNFYRTPPRLMGHYAEIDAVLPMQCYSKQRTILEAEGLEEVLDMECRLIPMLVDMRYRGVKVDVAKAEQVRDQLEVEENLQQDYLNKLSGMEVAVNAPKSIEKVFIRQGMEYTKTAKGNPSFTAGWLKRQGSDVAKTILRVRKLAKAR
;
A
#
# COMPACT_ATOMS: atom_id res chain seq x y z
N MET A 1 47.85 27.50 0.28
CA MET A 1 48.30 26.52 1.29
C MET A 1 47.64 26.86 2.63
N ARG A 2 46.48 26.24 2.88
CA ARG A 2 45.67 26.10 4.12
C ARG A 2 44.69 24.97 3.73
N SER A 3 44.77 23.70 4.11
CA SER A 3 45.08 22.97 5.34
C SER A 3 43.98 22.94 6.42
N ASP A 4 42.72 22.73 6.01
CA ASP A 4 41.62 22.28 6.88
C ASP A 4 40.29 22.09 6.11
N SER A 5 40.33 21.32 5.03
CA SER A 5 39.11 20.70 4.48
C SER A 5 38.92 19.32 5.10
N LYS A 6 38.40 19.28 6.33
CA LYS A 6 37.88 18.05 6.95
C LYS A 6 36.45 18.28 7.45
N GLY A 7 35.51 17.75 6.66
CA GLY A 7 34.29 17.08 7.09
C GLY A 7 33.20 17.93 7.73
N PHE A 8 32.10 18.15 7.01
CA PHE A 8 30.72 18.14 7.53
C PHE A 8 29.76 18.14 6.33
N PHE A 9 29.71 16.99 5.64
CA PHE A 9 28.55 16.60 4.83
C PHE A 9 28.19 15.21 5.33
N TRP A 10 27.27 15.17 6.29
CA TRP A 10 26.56 13.94 6.61
C TRP A 10 25.53 13.75 5.50
N GLU A 11 25.99 13.22 4.37
CA GLU A 11 25.11 12.32 3.63
C GLU A 11 24.85 11.17 4.60
N ASP A 12 23.63 11.09 5.12
CA ASP A 12 23.10 9.86 5.68
C ASP A 12 23.03 8.84 4.54
N ILE A 13 24.20 8.33 4.13
CA ILE A 13 24.30 7.03 3.47
C ILE A 13 23.57 6.10 4.43
N PRO A 14 22.45 5.48 4.03
CA PRO A 14 21.82 4.48 4.85
C PRO A 14 22.93 3.51 5.23
N LYS A 15 23.20 3.34 6.54
CA LYS A 15 23.96 2.19 6.98
C LYS A 15 23.15 0.99 6.52
N GLU A 16 23.46 0.47 5.36
CA GLU A 16 23.21 -0.92 5.03
C GLU A 16 23.85 -1.68 6.19
N LYS A 17 23.01 -2.12 7.13
CA LYS A 17 23.38 -3.27 7.92
C LYS A 17 23.59 -4.35 6.88
N GLY A 18 24.84 -4.55 6.48
CA GLY A 18 25.23 -5.65 5.64
C GLY A 18 24.73 -6.91 6.32
N ALA A 19 23.57 -7.38 5.89
CA ALA A 19 23.25 -8.78 6.02
C ALA A 19 24.40 -9.46 5.29
N ALA A 20 25.28 -10.14 6.02
CA ALA A 20 26.27 -11.02 5.44
C ALA A 20 25.57 -11.75 4.30
N GLY A 21 26.03 -11.54 3.06
CA GLY A 21 25.32 -11.93 1.85
C GLY A 21 24.95 -13.40 1.93
N ARG A 22 23.73 -13.68 2.39
CA ARG A 22 23.18 -15.02 2.35
C ARG A 22 22.84 -15.21 0.89
N THR A 23 23.72 -15.89 0.18
CA THR A 23 23.39 -16.52 -1.09
C THR A 23 22.37 -17.60 -0.77
N TYR A 24 21.10 -17.23 -0.81
CA TYR A 24 20.01 -18.19 -0.79
C TYR A 24 20.10 -18.96 -2.11
N VAL A 25 20.26 -20.28 -2.01
CA VAL A 25 20.10 -21.16 -3.18
C VAL A 25 18.63 -21.16 -3.53
N GLN A 26 18.30 -20.98 -4.82
CA GLN A 26 16.92 -21.03 -5.27
C GLN A 26 16.29 -22.37 -4.83
N PRO A 27 15.20 -22.35 -4.05
CA PRO A 27 14.52 -23.58 -3.65
C PRO A 27 13.89 -24.24 -4.88
N PRO A 28 13.73 -25.58 -4.86
CA PRO A 28 13.06 -26.29 -5.94
C PRO A 28 11.67 -25.69 -6.16
N ILE A 29 11.31 -25.47 -7.43
CA ILE A 29 10.01 -24.92 -7.77
C ILE A 29 8.99 -26.07 -7.67
N PRO A 30 8.00 -25.97 -6.78
CA PRO A 30 7.02 -27.03 -6.61
C PRO A 30 6.15 -27.16 -7.86
N ASP A 31 5.70 -28.38 -8.13
CA ASP A 31 4.69 -28.63 -9.14
C ASP A 31 3.31 -28.28 -8.59
N THR A 32 2.68 -27.28 -9.18
CA THR A 32 1.34 -26.81 -8.81
C THR A 32 0.25 -27.38 -9.73
N GLY A 33 0.63 -28.10 -10.78
CA GLY A 33 -0.27 -28.51 -11.86
C GLY A 33 -0.79 -27.35 -12.72
N TRP A 34 -0.37 -26.11 -12.46
CA TRP A 34 -0.74 -24.95 -13.27
C TRP A 34 0.18 -24.82 -14.48
N THR A 35 -0.37 -24.42 -15.63
CA THR A 35 0.39 -24.18 -16.86
C THR A 35 -0.05 -22.88 -17.52
N THR A 36 0.89 -22.19 -18.16
CA THR A 36 0.60 -20.96 -18.90
C THR A 36 -0.44 -21.24 -20.00
N PRO A 37 -1.48 -20.40 -20.14
CA PRO A 37 -2.46 -20.55 -21.21
C PRO A 37 -1.80 -20.59 -22.58
N THR A 38 -2.14 -21.60 -23.39
CA THR A 38 -1.63 -21.75 -24.76
C THR A 38 -2.47 -20.99 -25.79
N GLU A 39 -3.71 -20.66 -25.43
CA GLU A 39 -4.67 -19.96 -26.30
C GLU A 39 -5.31 -18.81 -25.52
N LEU A 40 -5.63 -17.73 -26.25
CA LEU A 40 -6.31 -16.57 -25.68
C LEU A 40 -7.83 -16.76 -25.78
N PRO A 41 -8.58 -16.63 -24.67
CA PRO A 41 -10.02 -16.81 -24.70
C PRO A 41 -10.70 -15.65 -25.44
N ASN A 42 -11.84 -15.95 -26.05
CA ASN A 42 -12.74 -14.94 -26.59
C ASN A 42 -13.71 -14.50 -25.50
N LEU A 43 -13.56 -13.26 -25.01
CA LEU A 43 -14.37 -12.70 -23.92
C LEU A 43 -15.52 -11.81 -24.42
N SER A 44 -15.84 -11.82 -25.71
CA SER A 44 -16.88 -10.95 -26.29
C SER A 44 -18.29 -11.25 -25.79
N ALA A 45 -18.55 -12.50 -25.39
CA ALA A 45 -19.84 -12.93 -24.86
C ALA A 45 -19.96 -12.74 -23.33
N ALA A 46 -18.85 -12.47 -22.64
CA ALA A 46 -18.87 -12.28 -21.19
C ALA A 46 -19.63 -10.99 -20.85
N LYS A 47 -20.60 -11.08 -19.94
CA LYS A 47 -21.40 -9.92 -19.50
C LYS A 47 -20.61 -9.06 -18.55
N ILE A 48 -19.74 -9.65 -17.75
CA ILE A 48 -18.95 -8.97 -16.73
C ILE A 48 -17.60 -9.67 -16.57
N LEU A 49 -16.56 -8.86 -16.38
CA LEU A 49 -15.21 -9.37 -16.13
C LEU A 49 -14.79 -9.01 -14.72
N SER A 50 -14.13 -9.92 -14.03
CA SER A 50 -13.33 -9.58 -12.86
C SER A 50 -11.87 -9.60 -13.25
N ILE A 51 -11.11 -8.60 -12.79
CA ILE A 51 -9.71 -8.39 -13.17
C ILE A 51 -8.85 -8.16 -11.94
N ASP A 52 -7.60 -8.59 -12.04
CA ASP A 52 -6.57 -8.35 -11.03
C ASP A 52 -5.19 -8.30 -11.69
N THR A 53 -4.29 -7.47 -11.16
CA THR A 53 -2.94 -7.26 -11.69
C THR A 53 -1.87 -7.65 -10.68
N GLU A 54 -0.91 -8.44 -11.15
CA GLU A 54 0.32 -8.73 -10.45
C GLU A 54 1.41 -7.78 -10.97
N THR A 55 2.16 -7.17 -10.05
CA THR A 55 3.01 -6.02 -10.40
C THR A 55 4.38 -6.04 -9.74
N TYR A 56 5.35 -5.48 -10.45
CA TYR A 56 6.58 -4.98 -9.84
C TYR A 56 6.34 -3.50 -9.47
N ASP A 57 6.12 -3.21 -8.19
CA ASP A 57 5.98 -1.84 -7.66
C ASP A 57 6.96 -1.63 -6.47
N PRO A 58 8.23 -1.24 -6.74
CA PRO A 58 9.30 -1.28 -5.75
C PRO A 58 9.13 -0.26 -4.61
N ARG A 59 8.33 0.79 -4.82
CA ARG A 59 8.14 1.89 -3.85
C ARG A 59 6.70 2.01 -3.37
N LEU A 60 5.85 1.01 -3.60
CA LEU A 60 4.45 0.99 -3.17
C LEU A 60 4.25 1.43 -1.71
N LEU A 61 5.02 0.87 -0.78
CA LEU A 61 4.87 1.14 0.66
C LEU A 61 5.41 2.51 1.11
N THR A 62 6.23 3.17 0.29
CA THR A 62 6.88 4.45 0.65
C THR A 62 6.29 5.63 -0.10
N HIS A 63 5.95 5.44 -1.37
CA HIS A 63 5.48 6.51 -2.26
C HIS A 63 4.04 6.27 -2.76
N GLY A 64 3.44 5.10 -2.46
CA GLY A 64 2.15 4.67 -3.03
C GLY A 64 2.32 4.09 -4.44
N PRO A 65 1.21 3.82 -5.16
CA PRO A 65 1.23 3.12 -6.45
C PRO A 65 2.12 3.77 -7.52
N GLY A 66 3.01 2.98 -8.13
CA GLY A 66 4.05 3.42 -9.05
C GLY A 66 3.60 3.79 -10.47
N TRP A 67 2.42 3.33 -10.91
CA TRP A 67 1.89 3.56 -12.26
C TRP A 67 1.81 5.04 -12.67
N SER A 68 1.51 5.93 -11.72
CA SER A 68 1.45 7.39 -11.97
C SER A 68 2.82 8.06 -12.09
N ARG A 69 3.87 7.37 -11.62
CA ARG A 69 5.25 7.88 -11.53
C ARG A 69 6.21 7.19 -12.51
N ASN A 70 5.70 6.30 -13.36
CA ASN A 70 6.53 5.45 -14.22
C ASN A 70 7.56 4.64 -13.41
N ASP A 71 7.07 3.98 -12.36
CA ASP A 71 7.89 3.34 -11.32
C ASP A 71 7.42 1.90 -11.06
N GLY A 72 7.65 1.04 -12.05
CA GLY A 72 7.22 -0.36 -12.01
C GLY A 72 6.57 -0.80 -13.32
N HIS A 73 5.98 -1.99 -13.33
CA HIS A 73 5.26 -2.55 -14.48
C HIS A 73 4.37 -3.74 -14.07
N ILE A 74 3.44 -4.12 -14.95
CA ILE A 74 2.67 -5.37 -14.80
C ILE A 74 3.59 -6.57 -15.09
N ILE A 75 3.56 -7.58 -14.22
CA ILE A 75 4.24 -8.88 -14.43
C ILE A 75 3.31 -9.96 -14.96
N GLY A 76 2.01 -9.81 -14.70
CA GLY A 76 0.93 -10.61 -15.22
C GLY A 76 -0.41 -10.06 -14.74
N PHE A 77 -1.50 -10.51 -15.33
CA PHE A 77 -2.83 -10.14 -14.86
C PHE A 77 -3.78 -11.30 -15.09
N SER A 78 -4.84 -11.35 -14.29
CA SER A 78 -5.87 -12.38 -14.38
C SER A 78 -7.21 -11.78 -14.77
N VAL A 79 -8.01 -12.63 -15.40
CA VAL A 79 -9.39 -12.32 -15.79
C VAL A 79 -10.29 -13.49 -15.41
N CYS A 80 -11.45 -13.19 -14.86
CA CYS A 80 -12.51 -14.16 -14.57
C CYS A 80 -13.84 -13.68 -15.17
N THR A 81 -14.62 -14.61 -15.70
CA THR A 81 -15.97 -14.36 -16.26
C THR A 81 -17.05 -14.77 -15.26
N GLU A 82 -18.31 -14.37 -15.52
CA GLU A 82 -19.46 -14.76 -14.69
C GLU A 82 -19.69 -16.27 -14.60
N ASP A 83 -19.23 -17.02 -15.61
CA ASP A 83 -19.32 -18.48 -15.67
C ASP A 83 -18.08 -19.17 -15.05
N TRP A 84 -17.33 -18.43 -14.22
CA TRP A 84 -16.18 -18.90 -13.44
C TRP A 84 -14.99 -19.38 -14.26
N HIS A 85 -14.98 -19.11 -15.57
CA HIS A 85 -13.80 -19.34 -16.39
C HIS A 85 -12.78 -18.25 -16.05
N ARG A 86 -11.56 -18.68 -15.80
CA ARG A 86 -10.49 -17.84 -15.26
C ARG A 86 -9.16 -18.14 -15.94
N TRP A 87 -8.33 -17.13 -16.05
CA TRP A 87 -7.01 -17.22 -16.66
C TRP A 87 -6.05 -16.27 -15.97
N TYR A 88 -4.79 -16.66 -15.86
CA TYR A 88 -3.67 -15.78 -15.55
C TYR A 88 -2.71 -15.69 -16.74
N PHE A 89 -2.37 -14.47 -17.13
CA PHE A 89 -1.48 -14.18 -18.26
C PHE A 89 -0.15 -13.61 -17.75
N PRO A 90 0.86 -14.46 -17.48
CA PRO A 90 2.19 -14.01 -17.10
C PRO A 90 2.89 -13.38 -18.30
N ILE A 91 3.53 -12.22 -18.10
CA ILE A 91 4.21 -11.49 -19.19
C ILE A 91 5.63 -11.05 -18.83
N ARG A 92 5.98 -10.86 -17.54
CA ARG A 92 7.30 -10.34 -17.12
C ARG A 92 7.82 -10.90 -15.79
N HIS A 93 7.61 -12.20 -15.52
CA HIS A 93 8.33 -12.87 -14.42
C HIS A 93 9.82 -13.00 -14.75
N GLU A 94 10.70 -12.74 -13.78
CA GLU A 94 12.16 -12.87 -13.94
C GLU A 94 12.64 -14.33 -13.90
N ILE A 95 11.88 -15.22 -13.27
CA ILE A 95 12.20 -16.64 -13.13
C ILE A 95 11.28 -17.44 -14.05
N GLU A 96 11.87 -18.40 -14.77
CA GLU A 96 11.22 -19.12 -15.88
C GLU A 96 10.61 -18.14 -16.90
N PRO A 97 11.38 -17.17 -17.44
CA PRO A 97 10.87 -16.17 -18.36
C PRO A 97 10.31 -16.77 -19.65
N GLU A 98 10.72 -17.99 -20.02
CA GLU A 98 10.16 -18.78 -21.12
C GLU A 98 8.68 -19.16 -20.92
N CYS A 99 8.18 -19.12 -19.68
CA CYS A 99 6.77 -19.31 -19.36
C CYS A 99 5.94 -18.02 -19.46
N ASN A 100 6.58 -16.87 -19.71
CA ASN A 100 5.87 -15.62 -20.00
C ASN A 100 5.35 -15.61 -21.44
N LEU A 101 4.20 -14.98 -21.61
CA LEU A 101 3.62 -14.64 -22.90
C LEU A 101 4.20 -13.30 -23.39
N ASP A 102 4.15 -13.05 -24.71
CA ASP A 102 4.60 -11.78 -25.30
C ASP A 102 3.79 -10.58 -24.74
N PRO A 103 4.41 -9.64 -24.00
CA PRO A 103 3.69 -8.54 -23.36
C PRO A 103 2.87 -7.71 -24.35
N VAL A 104 3.39 -7.45 -25.55
CA VAL A 104 2.73 -6.60 -26.54
C VAL A 104 1.43 -7.23 -27.03
N SER A 105 1.47 -8.52 -27.36
CA SER A 105 0.30 -9.27 -27.82
C SER A 105 -0.75 -9.41 -26.73
N ILE A 106 -0.34 -9.70 -25.50
CA ILE A 106 -1.27 -9.86 -24.37
C ILE A 106 -1.91 -8.53 -23.96
N LEU A 107 -1.15 -7.44 -23.91
CA LEU A 107 -1.71 -6.12 -23.58
C LEU A 107 -2.65 -5.61 -24.69
N ARG A 108 -2.37 -5.93 -25.97
CA ARG A 108 -3.32 -5.67 -27.06
C ARG A 108 -4.62 -6.45 -26.88
N TRP A 109 -4.52 -7.76 -26.60
CA TRP A 109 -5.67 -8.59 -26.30
C TRP A 109 -6.46 -8.04 -25.10
N ALA A 110 -5.79 -7.64 -24.03
CA ALA A 110 -6.43 -7.01 -22.87
C ALA A 110 -7.17 -5.73 -23.28
N ASN A 111 -6.56 -4.88 -24.11
CA ASN A 111 -7.20 -3.66 -24.58
C ASN A 111 -8.45 -3.94 -25.42
N ASP A 112 -8.47 -4.98 -26.25
CA ASP A 112 -9.64 -5.33 -27.07
C ASP A 112 -10.89 -5.62 -26.23
N TYR A 113 -10.73 -6.24 -25.04
CA TYR A 113 -11.85 -6.57 -24.16
C TYR A 113 -12.07 -5.53 -23.05
N LEU A 114 -11.02 -5.09 -22.35
CA LEU A 114 -11.16 -4.17 -21.22
C LEU A 114 -11.58 -2.76 -21.65
N SER A 115 -11.41 -2.40 -22.93
CA SER A 115 -11.86 -1.11 -23.46
C SER A 115 -13.33 -1.08 -23.88
N ASN A 116 -14.08 -2.19 -23.76
CA ASN A 116 -15.51 -2.19 -24.01
C ASN A 116 -16.27 -1.35 -22.97
N PRO A 117 -16.96 -0.26 -23.34
CA PRO A 117 -17.66 0.61 -22.39
C PRO A 117 -18.96 0.00 -21.84
N LEU A 118 -19.47 -1.08 -22.44
CA LEU A 118 -20.73 -1.72 -22.04
C LEU A 118 -20.52 -2.93 -21.12
N GLN A 119 -19.27 -3.37 -20.94
CA GLN A 119 -18.93 -4.53 -20.12
C GLN A 119 -18.36 -4.06 -18.77
N PRO A 120 -19.04 -4.33 -17.64
CA PRO A 120 -18.54 -3.96 -16.32
C PRO A 120 -17.28 -4.73 -15.92
N LYS A 121 -16.45 -4.11 -15.08
CA LYS A 121 -15.25 -4.70 -14.48
C LYS A 121 -15.40 -4.73 -12.96
N ILE A 122 -15.18 -5.89 -12.35
CA ILE A 122 -15.13 -6.08 -10.91
C ILE A 122 -13.68 -6.28 -10.47
N GLY A 123 -13.35 -5.81 -9.27
CA GLY A 123 -12.08 -6.11 -8.62
C GLY A 123 -12.14 -5.79 -7.13
N ALA A 124 -11.01 -5.96 -6.45
CA ALA A 124 -10.83 -5.52 -5.08
C ALA A 124 -9.71 -4.48 -5.05
N ASN A 125 -10.01 -3.22 -4.69
CA ASN A 125 -9.09 -2.10 -4.91
C ASN A 125 -8.76 -1.91 -6.41
N ILE A 126 -9.79 -2.01 -7.27
CA ILE A 126 -9.69 -2.04 -8.74
C ILE A 126 -9.05 -0.77 -9.34
N MET A 127 -9.04 0.33 -8.59
CA MET A 127 -8.32 1.55 -8.95
C MET A 127 -6.83 1.29 -9.18
N TYR A 128 -6.23 0.39 -8.41
CA TYR A 128 -4.83 0.01 -8.54
C TYR A 128 -4.57 -0.66 -9.90
N ASP A 129 -5.42 -1.64 -10.26
CA ASP A 129 -5.36 -2.38 -11.52
C ASP A 129 -5.57 -1.47 -12.72
N ILE A 130 -6.59 -0.61 -12.68
CA ILE A 130 -6.87 0.37 -13.74
C ILE A 130 -5.69 1.32 -13.94
N GLY A 131 -5.04 1.73 -12.85
CA GLY A 131 -3.84 2.57 -12.91
C GLY A 131 -2.70 1.91 -13.68
N TRP A 132 -2.45 0.63 -13.40
CA TRP A 132 -1.43 -0.18 -14.07
C TRP A 132 -1.79 -0.52 -15.52
N PHE A 133 -3.04 -0.89 -15.81
CA PHE A 133 -3.48 -1.09 -17.19
C PHE A 133 -3.28 0.19 -18.02
N ARG A 134 -3.66 1.36 -17.48
CA ARG A 134 -3.40 2.64 -18.15
C ARG A 134 -1.91 2.92 -18.36
N HIS A 135 -1.08 2.57 -17.38
CA HIS A 135 0.37 2.70 -17.48
C HIS A 135 0.93 1.89 -18.65
N GLU A 136 0.38 0.70 -18.87
CA GLU A 136 0.73 -0.22 -19.97
C GLU A 136 -0.02 0.07 -21.29
N GLY A 137 -0.76 1.19 -21.37
CA GLY A 137 -1.49 1.60 -22.57
C GLY A 137 -2.83 0.89 -22.80
N VAL A 138 -3.31 0.11 -21.83
CA VAL A 138 -4.63 -0.55 -21.85
C VAL A 138 -5.69 0.39 -21.28
N LEU A 139 -6.72 0.69 -22.07
CA LEU A 139 -7.82 1.55 -21.62
C LEU A 139 -8.93 0.72 -20.99
N VAL A 140 -9.02 0.70 -19.67
CA VAL A 140 -10.18 0.11 -18.98
C VAL A 140 -11.35 1.08 -19.03
N LYS A 141 -12.45 0.69 -19.68
CA LYS A 141 -13.68 1.52 -19.83
C LYS A 141 -14.90 0.84 -19.20
N GLY A 142 -16.03 1.53 -19.20
CA GLY A 142 -17.29 0.99 -18.68
C GLY A 142 -17.39 1.02 -17.15
N PRO A 143 -18.49 0.51 -16.58
CA PRO A 143 -18.70 0.51 -15.14
C PRO A 143 -17.60 -0.29 -14.44
N CYS A 144 -16.99 0.30 -13.43
CA CYS A 144 -16.08 -0.39 -12.53
C CYS A 144 -16.82 -0.67 -11.22
N ILE A 145 -16.56 -1.78 -10.58
CA ILE A 145 -17.18 -2.19 -9.32
C ILE A 145 -16.06 -2.65 -8.40
N ASP A 146 -15.99 -2.06 -7.22
CA ASP A 146 -15.01 -2.41 -6.21
C ASP A 146 -15.68 -3.07 -5.01
N ILE A 147 -15.35 -4.33 -4.75
CA ILE A 147 -15.96 -5.08 -3.63
C ILE A 147 -15.57 -4.52 -2.26
N GLN A 148 -14.47 -3.76 -2.17
CA GLN A 148 -14.06 -3.11 -0.93
C GLN A 148 -14.92 -1.88 -0.66
N PHE A 149 -15.35 -1.16 -1.70
CA PHE A 149 -16.31 -0.07 -1.57
C PHE A 149 -17.68 -0.63 -1.20
N ALA A 150 -18.11 -1.70 -1.88
CA ALA A 150 -19.35 -2.41 -1.52
C ALA A 150 -19.34 -2.85 -0.05
N GLU A 151 -18.23 -3.43 0.44
CA GLU A 151 -18.15 -3.86 1.83
C GLU A 151 -18.19 -2.69 2.81
N ALA A 152 -17.53 -1.57 2.51
CA ALA A 152 -17.55 -0.38 3.35
C ALA A 152 -18.94 0.25 3.46
N LEU A 153 -19.79 0.10 2.44
CA LEU A 153 -21.19 0.51 2.49
C LEU A 153 -22.07 -0.46 3.28
N ILE A 154 -21.79 -1.76 3.20
CA ILE A 154 -22.54 -2.80 3.92
C ILE A 154 -22.22 -2.82 5.42
N ASP A 155 -20.96 -2.61 5.80
CA ASP A 155 -20.51 -2.62 7.19
C ASP A 155 -19.30 -1.71 7.37
N GLU A 156 -19.54 -0.45 7.73
CA GLU A 156 -18.52 0.56 7.95
C GLU A 156 -17.68 0.32 9.22
N SER A 157 -18.14 -0.58 10.10
CA SER A 157 -17.52 -0.87 11.40
C SER A 157 -16.44 -1.95 11.33
N LYS A 158 -16.24 -2.55 10.16
CA LYS A 158 -15.35 -3.70 9.97
C LYS A 158 -13.89 -3.35 10.23
N PHE A 159 -13.18 -4.30 10.85
CA PHE A 159 -11.75 -4.14 11.15
C PHE A 159 -10.86 -4.15 9.90
N SER A 160 -11.24 -4.86 8.85
CA SER A 160 -10.48 -4.97 7.59
C SER A 160 -11.41 -5.15 6.39
N TYR A 161 -11.06 -4.46 5.31
CA TYR A 161 -11.70 -4.55 3.99
C TYR A 161 -10.82 -5.25 2.96
N SER A 162 -9.76 -5.95 3.39
CA SER A 162 -8.92 -6.72 2.46
C SER A 162 -9.73 -7.82 1.76
N LEU A 163 -9.32 -8.18 0.54
CA LEU A 163 -9.93 -9.27 -0.22
C LEU A 163 -10.06 -10.55 0.62
N ASP A 164 -9.00 -10.95 1.34
CA ASP A 164 -9.03 -12.12 2.22
C ASP A 164 -10.12 -12.02 3.32
N SER A 165 -10.30 -10.83 3.89
CA SER A 165 -11.31 -10.60 4.94
C SER A 165 -12.73 -10.56 4.40
N ILE A 166 -12.91 -10.14 3.15
CA ILE A 166 -14.20 -10.12 2.45
C ILE A 166 -14.54 -11.55 1.98
N ALA A 167 -13.62 -12.24 1.31
CA ALA A 167 -13.77 -13.60 0.85
C ALA A 167 -14.14 -14.57 1.97
N LYS A 168 -13.46 -14.48 3.13
CA LYS A 168 -13.79 -15.26 4.30
C LYS A 168 -15.23 -15.06 4.80
N LYS A 169 -15.78 -13.85 4.67
CA LYS A 169 -17.16 -13.54 5.11
C LYS A 169 -18.21 -14.14 4.16
N TYR A 170 -17.99 -14.07 2.84
CA TYR A 170 -19.04 -14.37 1.87
C TYR A 170 -18.91 -15.72 1.17
N VAL A 171 -17.70 -16.27 1.09
CA VAL A 171 -17.40 -17.45 0.28
C VAL A 171 -16.89 -18.62 1.14
N ASP A 172 -16.55 -18.36 2.41
CA ASP A 172 -15.85 -19.31 3.31
C ASP A 172 -14.62 -19.95 2.64
N SER A 173 -14.01 -19.19 1.73
CA SER A 173 -12.85 -19.59 0.94
C SER A 173 -11.78 -18.52 1.06
N GLY A 174 -10.54 -18.96 0.94
CA GLY A 174 -9.37 -18.09 0.89
C GLY A 174 -8.40 -18.62 -0.15
N LYS A 175 -7.33 -17.85 -0.38
CA LYS A 175 -6.23 -18.23 -1.24
C LYS A 175 -5.34 -19.21 -0.49
N ASP A 176 -4.95 -20.33 -1.10
CA ASP A 176 -3.83 -21.11 -0.57
C ASP A 176 -2.51 -20.43 -0.95
N THR A 177 -2.07 -19.53 -0.09
CA THR A 177 -0.84 -18.75 -0.30
C THR A 177 0.38 -19.38 0.33
N ASN A 178 0.22 -20.50 1.05
CA ASN A 178 1.28 -21.05 1.88
C ASN A 178 2.50 -21.43 1.03
N LEU A 179 2.26 -22.13 -0.08
CA LEU A 179 3.32 -22.58 -0.97
C LEU A 179 4.10 -21.42 -1.58
N LEU A 180 3.40 -20.43 -2.14
CA LEU A 180 3.98 -19.24 -2.77
C LEU A 180 4.78 -18.40 -1.77
N TYR A 181 4.20 -18.10 -0.61
CA TYR A 181 4.86 -17.29 0.42
C TYR A 181 6.02 -18.04 1.06
N GLN A 182 5.90 -19.35 1.25
CA GLN A 182 6.99 -20.17 1.77
C GLN A 182 8.16 -20.20 0.79
N TRP A 183 7.91 -20.47 -0.50
CA TRP A 183 8.95 -20.45 -1.53
C TRP A 183 9.67 -19.09 -1.61
N CYS A 184 8.90 -17.99 -1.55
CA CYS A 184 9.49 -16.64 -1.51
C CYS A 184 10.31 -16.41 -0.24
N ALA A 185 9.84 -16.84 0.93
CA ALA A 185 10.57 -16.69 2.18
C ALA A 185 11.84 -17.55 2.22
N ASP A 186 11.80 -18.75 1.64
CA ASP A 186 12.96 -19.64 1.53
C ASP A 186 14.02 -19.05 0.61
N TYR A 187 13.61 -18.38 -0.49
CA TYR A 187 14.56 -17.78 -1.43
C TYR A 187 15.02 -16.37 -1.06
N TYR A 188 14.12 -15.50 -0.60
CA TYR A 188 14.40 -14.07 -0.38
C TYR A 188 14.50 -13.70 1.10
N GLY A 189 14.26 -14.66 2.00
CA GLY A 189 14.22 -14.44 3.43
C GLY A 189 12.94 -13.73 3.91
N GLY A 190 12.83 -13.58 5.23
CA GLY A 190 11.67 -12.96 5.87
C GLY A 190 10.62 -13.99 6.32
N LYS A 191 9.40 -13.52 6.55
CA LYS A 191 8.28 -14.38 6.98
C LYS A 191 7.44 -14.78 5.77
N PRO A 192 6.88 -16.01 5.73
CA PRO A 192 5.98 -16.44 4.66
C PRO A 192 4.59 -15.82 4.85
N ASN A 193 4.43 -14.56 4.47
CA ASN A 193 3.16 -13.83 4.56
C ASN A 193 3.06 -12.77 3.45
N ASN A 194 2.00 -11.97 3.45
CA ASN A 194 1.71 -10.95 2.43
C ASN A 194 2.86 -9.95 2.18
N SER A 195 3.84 -9.80 3.10
CA SER A 195 5.03 -8.99 2.84
C SER A 195 5.94 -9.54 1.74
N GLN A 196 5.76 -10.81 1.35
CA GLN A 196 6.43 -11.44 0.22
C GLN A 196 5.90 -10.98 -1.15
N GLY A 197 4.75 -10.30 -1.21
CA GLY A 197 4.19 -9.78 -2.47
C GLY A 197 5.17 -8.91 -3.26
N LYS A 198 6.07 -8.19 -2.57
CA LYS A 198 7.16 -7.44 -3.20
C LYS A 198 8.12 -8.28 -4.04
N ASN A 199 8.09 -9.61 -3.92
CA ASN A 199 8.98 -10.55 -4.61
C ASN A 199 8.27 -11.30 -5.74
N PHE A 200 6.98 -11.07 -5.99
CA PHE A 200 6.21 -11.81 -7.01
C PHE A 200 6.74 -11.67 -8.43
N TYR A 201 7.36 -10.53 -8.78
CA TYR A 201 8.05 -10.38 -10.08
C TYR A 201 9.21 -11.36 -10.26
N ARG A 202 9.71 -11.92 -9.15
CA ARG A 202 10.82 -12.88 -9.08
C ARG A 202 10.32 -14.25 -8.63
N THR A 203 9.10 -14.62 -9.00
CA THR A 203 8.60 -16.00 -8.83
C THR A 203 8.41 -16.62 -10.20
N PRO A 204 8.44 -17.96 -10.31
CA PRO A 204 8.05 -18.64 -11.54
C PRO A 204 6.53 -18.51 -11.77
N PRO A 205 6.06 -18.28 -13.02
CA PRO A 205 4.63 -18.16 -13.33
C PRO A 205 3.78 -19.30 -12.80
N ARG A 206 4.26 -20.54 -12.87
CA ARG A 206 3.55 -21.73 -12.38
C ARG A 206 3.27 -21.74 -10.88
N LEU A 207 4.07 -21.03 -10.09
CA LEU A 207 3.82 -20.89 -8.66
C LEU A 207 2.75 -19.83 -8.36
N MET A 208 2.61 -18.83 -9.26
CA MET A 208 1.66 -17.72 -9.13
C MET A 208 0.31 -17.99 -9.79
N GLY A 209 0.25 -18.87 -10.78
CA GLY A 209 -0.93 -19.04 -11.63
C GLY A 209 -2.25 -19.24 -10.88
N HIS A 210 -2.32 -20.24 -9.99
CA HIS A 210 -3.51 -20.46 -9.17
C HIS A 210 -3.80 -19.30 -8.21
N TYR A 211 -2.77 -18.65 -7.67
CA TYR A 211 -2.94 -17.48 -6.80
C TYR A 211 -3.65 -16.35 -7.57
N ALA A 212 -3.05 -15.93 -8.69
CA ALA A 212 -3.55 -14.82 -9.48
C ALA A 212 -4.94 -15.11 -10.10
N GLU A 213 -5.21 -16.35 -10.51
CA GLU A 213 -6.54 -16.74 -10.96
C GLU A 213 -7.60 -16.60 -9.86
N ILE A 214 -7.30 -17.01 -8.62
CA ILE A 214 -8.23 -16.90 -7.50
C ILE A 214 -8.44 -15.43 -7.12
N ASP A 215 -7.44 -14.57 -7.29
CA ASP A 215 -7.55 -13.12 -7.06
C ASP A 215 -8.57 -12.45 -7.98
N ALA A 216 -8.73 -12.93 -9.21
CA ALA A 216 -9.82 -12.50 -10.08
C ALA A 216 -11.16 -13.21 -9.78
N VAL A 217 -11.16 -14.43 -9.26
CA VAL A 217 -12.40 -15.17 -8.95
C VAL A 217 -13.10 -14.60 -7.71
N LEU A 218 -12.37 -14.35 -6.64
CA LEU A 218 -12.95 -13.98 -5.34
C LEU A 218 -13.79 -12.70 -5.40
N PRO A 219 -13.37 -11.60 -6.08
CA PRO A 219 -14.21 -10.42 -6.23
C PRO A 219 -15.54 -10.70 -6.93
N MET A 220 -15.54 -11.51 -7.99
CA MET A 220 -16.78 -11.91 -8.69
C MET A 220 -17.72 -12.68 -7.74
N GLN A 221 -17.19 -13.62 -6.97
CA GLN A 221 -17.97 -14.41 -5.99
C GLN A 221 -18.50 -13.54 -4.85
N CYS A 222 -17.65 -12.68 -4.27
CA CYS A 222 -18.05 -11.78 -3.19
C CYS A 222 -19.13 -10.81 -3.63
N TYR A 223 -18.95 -10.18 -4.80
CA TYR A 223 -19.91 -9.23 -5.32
C TYR A 223 -21.27 -9.88 -5.57
N SER A 224 -21.32 -11.13 -6.05
CA SER A 224 -22.59 -11.85 -6.23
C SER A 224 -23.42 -11.96 -4.94
N LYS A 225 -22.77 -12.01 -3.77
CA LYS A 225 -23.41 -12.05 -2.45
C LYS A 225 -23.70 -10.64 -1.92
N GLN A 226 -22.75 -9.73 -2.06
CA GLN A 226 -22.89 -8.33 -1.65
C GLN A 226 -24.04 -7.65 -2.39
N ARG A 227 -24.24 -7.94 -3.68
CA ARG A 227 -25.30 -7.34 -4.50
C ARG A 227 -26.68 -7.55 -3.88
N THR A 228 -26.99 -8.74 -3.38
CA THR A 228 -28.27 -9.02 -2.72
C THR A 228 -28.48 -8.17 -1.46
N ILE A 229 -27.40 -7.89 -0.71
CA ILE A 229 -27.47 -7.04 0.50
C ILE A 229 -27.63 -5.58 0.10
N LEU A 230 -26.83 -5.12 -0.88
CA LEU A 230 -26.91 -3.75 -1.41
C LEU A 230 -28.30 -3.43 -1.97
N GLU A 231 -28.90 -4.36 -2.71
CA GLU A 231 -30.28 -4.27 -3.22
C GLU A 231 -31.28 -4.17 -2.05
N ALA A 232 -31.16 -5.06 -1.04
CA ALA A 232 -32.07 -5.09 0.10
C ALA A 232 -31.99 -3.84 0.99
N GLU A 233 -30.82 -3.22 1.10
CA GLU A 233 -30.58 -2.02 1.90
C GLU A 233 -30.69 -0.71 1.09
N GLY A 234 -30.91 -0.79 -0.23
CA GLY A 234 -31.04 0.39 -1.09
C GLY A 234 -29.73 1.16 -1.30
N LEU A 235 -28.60 0.46 -1.29
CA LEU A 235 -27.24 1.04 -1.37
C LEU A 235 -26.64 1.02 -2.78
N GLU A 236 -27.32 0.46 -3.77
CA GLU A 236 -26.80 0.30 -5.14
C GLU A 236 -26.43 1.62 -5.80
N GLU A 237 -27.27 2.66 -5.67
CA GLU A 237 -27.00 3.97 -6.26
C GLU A 237 -25.78 4.66 -5.60
N VAL A 238 -25.60 4.42 -4.30
CA VAL A 238 -24.43 4.94 -3.56
C VAL A 238 -23.17 4.22 -4.04
N LEU A 239 -23.22 2.89 -4.21
CA LEU A 239 -22.10 2.14 -4.76
C LEU A 239 -21.76 2.58 -6.20
N ASP A 240 -22.76 2.74 -7.07
CA ASP A 240 -22.54 3.24 -8.44
C ASP A 240 -21.86 4.61 -8.41
N MET A 241 -22.35 5.54 -7.59
CA MET A 241 -21.75 6.86 -7.41
C MET A 241 -20.28 6.74 -6.98
N GLU A 242 -19.97 5.99 -5.93
CA GLU A 242 -18.60 5.81 -5.42
C GLU A 242 -17.68 5.20 -6.49
N CYS A 243 -18.13 4.15 -7.18
CA CYS A 243 -17.32 3.49 -8.19
C CYS A 243 -17.13 4.32 -9.47
N ARG A 244 -18.10 5.18 -9.84
CA ARG A 244 -17.95 6.12 -10.97
C ARG A 244 -16.88 7.19 -10.74
N LEU A 245 -16.45 7.40 -9.50
CA LEU A 245 -15.32 8.27 -9.19
C LEU A 245 -13.96 7.64 -9.50
N ILE A 246 -13.88 6.31 -9.68
CA ILE A 246 -12.60 5.60 -9.86
C ILE A 246 -11.77 6.18 -11.02
N PRO A 247 -12.29 6.37 -12.25
CA PRO A 247 -11.51 6.95 -13.34
C PRO A 247 -10.99 8.36 -13.01
N MET A 248 -11.81 9.18 -12.36
CA MET A 248 -11.43 10.53 -11.92
C MET A 248 -10.30 10.48 -10.88
N LEU A 249 -10.37 9.57 -9.91
CA LEU A 249 -9.34 9.40 -8.89
C LEU A 249 -8.01 8.92 -9.51
N VAL A 250 -8.07 8.07 -10.54
CA VAL A 250 -6.90 7.71 -11.35
C VAL A 250 -6.32 8.94 -12.06
N ASP A 251 -7.15 9.76 -12.72
CA ASP A 251 -6.72 11.02 -13.35
C ASP A 251 -6.09 12.00 -12.36
N MET A 252 -6.67 12.14 -11.17
CA MET A 252 -6.13 13.00 -10.11
C MET A 252 -4.75 12.54 -9.66
N ARG A 253 -4.52 11.23 -9.53
CA ARG A 253 -3.21 10.66 -9.17
C ARG A 253 -2.16 10.88 -10.27
N TYR A 254 -2.52 10.67 -11.55
CA TYR A 254 -1.63 10.98 -12.68
C TYR A 254 -1.28 12.48 -12.74
N ARG A 255 -2.25 13.35 -12.44
CA ARG A 255 -2.03 14.81 -12.45
C ARG A 255 -1.08 15.25 -11.33
N GLY A 256 -1.20 14.66 -10.14
CA GLY A 256 -0.41 15.02 -8.96
C GLY A 256 -0.62 16.47 -8.50
N VAL A 257 0.24 16.92 -7.60
CA VAL A 257 0.29 18.30 -7.08
C VAL A 257 1.73 18.80 -7.16
N LYS A 258 1.93 19.99 -7.73
CA LYS A 258 3.25 20.63 -7.78
C LYS A 258 3.63 21.17 -6.41
N VAL A 259 4.87 20.91 -6.00
CA VAL A 259 5.43 21.41 -4.74
C VAL A 259 6.68 22.23 -5.06
N ASP A 260 6.79 23.42 -4.47
CA ASP A 260 8.03 24.20 -4.49
C ASP A 260 8.99 23.66 -3.44
N VAL A 261 9.91 22.80 -3.89
CA VAL A 261 10.87 22.12 -3.01
C VAL A 261 11.81 23.12 -2.34
N ALA A 262 12.28 24.15 -3.06
CA ALA A 262 13.17 25.16 -2.49
C ALA A 262 12.47 25.96 -1.39
N LYS A 263 11.19 26.29 -1.57
CA LYS A 263 10.42 26.94 -0.52
C LYS A 263 10.16 26.03 0.67
N ALA A 264 9.91 24.73 0.43
CA ALA A 264 9.74 23.75 1.49
C ALA A 264 11.03 23.61 2.34
N GLU A 265 12.20 23.57 1.70
CA GLU A 265 13.50 23.56 2.39
C GLU A 265 13.73 24.83 3.22
N GLN A 266 13.40 26.01 2.68
CA GLN A 266 13.47 27.26 3.45
C GLN A 266 12.57 27.22 4.70
N VAL A 267 11.35 26.68 4.57
CA VAL A 267 10.42 26.54 5.70
C VAL A 267 10.95 25.54 6.71
N ARG A 268 11.51 24.40 6.26
CA ARG A 268 12.16 23.42 7.13
C ARG A 268 13.25 24.07 7.98
N ASP A 269 14.13 24.86 7.36
CA ASP A 269 15.24 25.52 8.04
C ASP A 269 14.75 26.58 9.04
N GLN A 270 13.68 27.32 8.69
CA GLN A 270 13.03 28.26 9.62
C GLN A 270 12.42 27.55 10.83
N LEU A 271 11.74 26.43 10.62
CA LEU A 271 11.15 25.62 11.68
C LEU A 271 12.21 25.03 12.59
N GLU A 272 13.37 24.62 12.06
CA GLU A 272 14.50 24.13 12.85
C GLU A 272 15.09 25.23 13.75
N VAL A 273 15.30 26.44 13.21
CA VAL A 273 15.77 27.57 14.02
C VAL A 273 14.77 27.89 15.14
N GLU A 274 13.47 27.90 14.83
CA GLU A 274 12.45 28.16 15.85
C GLU A 274 12.38 27.03 16.90
N GLU A 275 12.49 25.77 16.46
CA GLU A 275 12.51 24.60 17.34
C GLU A 275 13.66 24.71 18.35
N ASN A 276 14.86 25.02 17.86
CA ASN A 276 16.05 25.17 18.70
C ASN A 276 15.90 26.31 19.70
N LEU A 277 15.37 27.46 19.27
CA LEU A 277 15.11 28.59 20.18
C LEU A 277 14.10 28.24 21.28
N GLN A 278 13.03 27.51 20.94
CA GLN A 278 12.03 27.07 21.91
C GLN A 278 12.57 25.97 22.84
N GLN A 279 13.43 25.08 22.34
CA GLN A 279 14.09 24.06 23.14
C GLN A 279 15.08 24.70 24.13
N ASP A 280 15.84 25.71 23.71
CA ASP A 280 16.72 26.47 24.59
C ASP A 280 15.94 27.23 25.66
N TYR A 281 14.82 27.84 25.28
CA TYR A 281 13.91 28.51 26.22
C TYR A 281 13.33 27.51 27.22
N LEU A 282 12.91 26.32 26.77
CA LEU A 282 12.43 25.25 27.65
C LEU A 282 13.50 24.82 28.65
N ASN A 283 14.73 24.63 28.18
CA ASN A 283 15.85 24.22 29.03
C ASN A 283 16.13 25.26 30.13
N LYS A 284 16.09 26.56 29.76
CA LYS A 284 16.22 27.68 30.71
C LYS A 284 15.07 27.71 31.72
N LEU A 285 13.83 27.63 31.25
CA LEU A 285 12.63 27.64 32.10
C LEU A 285 12.58 26.46 33.07
N SER A 286 13.11 25.31 32.64
CA SER A 286 13.12 24.07 33.44
C SER A 286 14.36 23.94 34.34
N GLY A 287 15.39 24.76 34.12
CA GLY A 287 16.68 24.69 34.83
C GLY A 287 17.46 23.39 34.54
N MET A 288 17.16 22.72 33.43
CA MET A 288 17.83 21.48 32.99
C MET A 288 17.50 21.20 31.53
N GLU A 289 18.30 20.34 30.89
CA GLU A 289 17.99 19.84 29.56
C GLU A 289 16.76 18.93 29.57
N VAL A 290 15.82 19.19 28.65
CA VAL A 290 14.54 18.47 28.56
C VAL A 290 14.41 17.79 27.20
N ALA A 291 14.50 16.46 27.20
CA ALA A 291 14.18 15.66 26.02
C ALA A 291 12.66 15.53 25.88
N VAL A 292 12.04 16.37 25.05
CA VAL A 292 10.57 16.45 24.90
C VAL A 292 9.93 15.16 24.39
N ASN A 293 10.69 14.25 23.78
CA ASN A 293 10.20 12.95 23.32
C ASN A 293 10.40 11.82 24.34
N ALA A 294 11.04 12.09 25.49
CA ALA A 294 11.26 11.13 26.56
C ALA A 294 10.36 11.46 27.77
N PRO A 295 9.29 10.68 28.04
CA PRO A 295 8.38 10.95 29.16
C PRO A 295 9.10 11.07 30.50
N LYS A 296 10.12 10.25 30.76
CA LYS A 296 10.94 10.32 31.99
C LYS A 296 11.74 11.63 32.12
N SER A 297 12.10 12.28 31.00
CA SER A 297 12.77 13.58 31.05
C SER A 297 11.80 14.67 31.47
N ILE A 298 10.59 14.67 30.91
CA ILE A 298 9.52 15.62 31.29
C ILE A 298 9.09 15.41 32.75
N GLU A 299 9.00 14.17 33.21
CA GLU A 299 8.69 13.85 34.61
C GLU A 299 9.61 14.57 35.59
N LYS A 300 10.93 14.57 35.35
CA LYS A 300 11.90 15.26 36.22
C LYS A 300 11.61 16.76 36.33
N VAL A 301 11.15 17.39 35.25
CA VAL A 301 10.80 18.81 35.22
C VAL A 301 9.54 19.07 36.05
N PHE A 302 8.49 18.29 35.83
CA PHE A 302 7.21 18.47 36.53
C PHE A 302 7.34 18.19 38.04
N ILE A 303 8.12 17.18 38.43
CA ILE A 303 8.42 16.91 39.84
C ILE A 303 9.14 18.11 40.49
N ARG A 304 10.16 18.69 39.82
CA ARG A 304 10.87 19.86 40.33
C ARG A 304 9.98 21.09 40.50
N GLN A 305 8.97 21.22 39.65
CA GLN A 305 8.00 22.32 39.73
C GLN A 305 6.81 22.01 40.65
N GLY A 306 6.84 20.88 41.38
CA GLY A 306 5.76 20.49 42.29
C GLY A 306 4.43 20.19 41.58
N MET A 307 4.47 19.88 40.27
CA MET A 307 3.28 19.59 39.48
C MET A 307 3.00 18.10 39.45
N GLU A 308 1.75 17.73 39.68
CA GLU A 308 1.27 16.36 39.48
C GLU A 308 1.24 15.99 37.99
N TYR A 309 1.41 14.69 37.70
CA TYR A 309 1.33 14.15 36.35
C TYR A 309 0.64 12.79 36.33
N THR A 310 0.11 12.41 35.17
CA THR A 310 -0.61 11.14 35.01
C THR A 310 0.32 10.02 34.61
N LYS A 311 -0.04 8.77 34.94
CA LYS A 311 0.67 7.57 34.52
C LYS A 311 -0.21 6.73 33.61
N THR A 312 0.43 6.00 32.69
CA THR A 312 -0.21 4.96 31.87
C THR A 312 -0.60 3.76 32.74
N ALA A 313 -1.43 2.86 32.22
CA ALA A 313 -1.79 1.60 32.91
C ALA A 313 -0.56 0.74 33.27
N LYS A 314 0.55 0.90 32.52
CA LYS A 314 1.83 0.23 32.79
C LYS A 314 2.73 1.00 33.77
N GLY A 315 2.22 2.05 34.43
CA GLY A 315 2.94 2.85 35.42
C GLY A 315 3.91 3.91 34.87
N ASN A 316 4.10 3.99 33.55
CA ASN A 316 4.99 4.99 32.95
C ASN A 316 4.35 6.39 32.96
N PRO A 317 5.12 7.48 33.14
CA PRO A 317 4.63 8.85 33.03
C PRO A 317 3.97 9.13 31.68
N SER A 318 2.88 9.90 31.68
CA SER A 318 2.07 10.22 30.51
C SER A 318 1.93 11.73 30.34
N PHE A 319 2.46 12.23 29.22
CA PHE A 319 2.43 13.65 28.86
C PHE A 319 1.81 13.82 27.47
N THR A 320 0.53 13.45 27.34
CA THR A 320 -0.19 13.59 26.06
C THR A 320 -0.38 15.07 25.71
N ALA A 321 -0.54 15.36 24.42
CA ALA A 321 -0.75 16.74 23.97
C ALA A 321 -2.00 17.37 24.61
N GLY A 322 -3.08 16.59 24.76
CA GLY A 322 -4.30 17.04 25.43
C GLY A 322 -4.11 17.34 26.91
N TRP A 323 -3.31 16.54 27.62
CA TRP A 323 -2.99 16.78 29.02
C TRP A 323 -2.12 18.02 29.21
N LEU A 324 -1.04 18.16 28.43
CA LEU A 324 -0.14 19.33 28.49
C LEU A 324 -0.89 20.65 28.22
N LYS A 325 -1.88 20.64 27.31
CA LYS A 325 -2.71 21.83 27.02
C LYS A 325 -3.52 22.26 28.25
N ARG A 326 -4.01 21.31 29.05
CA ARG A 326 -4.83 21.60 30.25
C ARG A 326 -4.01 22.13 31.42
N GLN A 327 -2.73 21.76 31.52
CA GLN A 327 -1.87 22.25 32.60
C GLN A 327 -1.65 23.76 32.54
N GLY A 328 -1.60 24.34 31.33
CA GLY A 328 -1.52 25.80 31.16
C GLY A 328 -0.21 26.45 31.65
N SER A 329 0.72 25.70 32.24
CA SER A 329 2.03 26.18 32.65
C SER A 329 2.90 26.50 31.43
N ASP A 330 3.82 27.45 31.59
CA ASP A 330 4.67 27.86 30.48
C ASP A 330 5.60 26.73 30.02
N VAL A 331 6.06 25.87 30.95
CA VAL A 331 6.77 24.63 30.59
C VAL A 331 5.91 23.73 29.72
N ALA A 332 4.65 23.49 30.10
CA ALA A 332 3.76 22.63 29.33
C ALA A 332 3.48 23.20 27.93
N LYS A 333 3.29 24.53 27.83
CA LYS A 333 3.12 25.24 26.55
C LYS A 333 4.36 25.13 25.66
N THR A 334 5.56 25.32 26.23
CA THR A 334 6.81 25.27 25.46
C THR A 334 7.12 23.83 25.00
N ILE A 335 6.91 22.80 25.84
CA ILE A 335 7.02 21.39 25.42
C ILE A 335 6.11 21.10 24.23
N LEU A 336 4.86 21.57 24.27
CA LEU A 336 3.93 21.43 23.17
C LEU A 336 4.40 22.18 21.91
N ARG A 337 4.99 23.37 22.05
CA ARG A 337 5.51 24.14 20.93
C ARG A 337 6.67 23.40 20.26
N VAL A 338 7.66 22.96 21.02
CA VAL A 338 8.80 22.18 20.48
C VAL A 338 8.31 20.94 19.75
N ARG A 339 7.43 20.12 20.36
CA ARG A 339 6.87 18.92 19.70
C ARG A 339 6.10 19.23 18.42
N LYS A 340 5.41 20.37 18.36
CA LYS A 340 4.69 20.80 17.15
C LYS A 340 5.65 21.21 16.04
N LEU A 341 6.69 21.97 16.37
CA LEU A 341 7.71 22.40 15.41
C LEU A 341 8.46 21.18 14.87
N ALA A 342 8.92 20.29 15.74
CA ALA A 342 9.61 19.05 15.36
C ALA A 342 8.77 18.09 14.50
N LYS A 343 7.43 18.15 14.60
CA LYS A 343 6.51 17.35 13.77
C LYS A 343 6.20 18.01 12.43
N ALA A 344 6.24 19.34 12.39
CA ALA A 344 5.91 20.13 11.19
C ALA A 344 7.12 20.31 10.27
N ARG A 345 8.33 20.36 10.85
CA ARG A 345 9.59 20.17 10.14
C ARG A 345 9.68 18.74 9.62
#